data_AF-A0A1G2DBW9-F1
#
_entry.id   AF-A0A1G2DBW9-F1
#
_cell.length_a   1.000
_cell.length_b   1.000
_cell.length_c   1.000
_cell.angle_alpha   90.00
_cell.angle_beta   90.00
_cell.angle_gamma   90.00
#
_symmetry.space_group_name_H-M   'P 1'
#
loop_
_entity.id
_entity.type
_entity.pdbx_description
1 polymer ?
#
loop_
_entity_poly.entity_id
_entity_poly.type
_entity_poly.pdbx_seq_one_letter_code
_entity_poly.pdbx_strand_id
1 'polypeptide(L)'
;MGKQTSVTFRGVCHLFFETGTEGCHWSFQDERFISIPDPETFVCEKCGRVWNKKQSKRAPKRDFGGECKTTKEHLWKLLHPQGMWAYEGLHVLENGDVLTVYDKADPTKKLWSGVVSLQQRKTYHEFVVDGMIVHAAPKNVPVAEWKTWFFEEYPAELTLGKRSLAMWEKHFRDATEKKLRELGRDK
;
A
#
# COMPACT_ATOMS: atom_id res chain seq x y z
N MET A 1 19.13 -26.53 7.99
CA MET A 1 17.88 -25.81 7.65
C MET A 1 17.91 -25.51 6.16
N GLY A 2 16.96 -26.04 5.38
CA GLY A 2 16.92 -25.79 3.94
C GLY A 2 16.70 -24.30 3.65
N LYS A 3 17.35 -23.76 2.61
CA LYS A 3 17.05 -22.39 2.13
C LYS A 3 15.57 -22.31 1.78
N GLN A 4 14.87 -21.34 2.36
CA GLN A 4 13.48 -21.05 2.02
C GLN A 4 13.42 -20.71 0.52
N THR A 5 12.71 -21.51 -0.26
CA THR A 5 12.72 -21.42 -1.73
C THR A 5 11.77 -20.36 -2.27
N SER A 6 10.87 -19.85 -1.42
CA SER A 6 9.88 -18.84 -1.76
C SER A 6 9.35 -18.15 -0.50
N VAL A 7 9.05 -16.86 -0.62
CA VAL A 7 8.42 -16.05 0.44
C VAL A 7 7.14 -15.48 -0.12
N THR A 8 6.05 -15.63 0.62
CA THR A 8 4.71 -15.18 0.22
C THR A 8 4.13 -14.28 1.30
N PHE A 9 3.50 -13.19 0.87
CA PHE A 9 2.86 -12.20 1.71
C PHE A 9 1.38 -12.06 1.35
N ARG A 10 0.57 -11.67 2.34
CA ARG A 10 -0.82 -11.23 2.19
C ARG A 10 -0.89 -9.73 2.40
N GLY A 11 -1.81 -9.08 1.70
CA GLY A 11 -1.77 -7.63 1.59
C GLY A 11 -2.73 -7.10 0.56
N VAL A 12 -2.38 -5.94 0.03
CA VAL A 12 -3.14 -5.26 -1.01
C VAL A 12 -2.22 -4.84 -2.15
N CYS A 13 -2.76 -4.77 -3.36
CA CYS A 13 -2.14 -3.97 -4.41
C CYS A 13 -2.01 -2.51 -3.93
N HIS A 14 -0.93 -1.83 -4.28
CA HIS A 14 -0.71 -0.46 -3.84
C HIS A 14 0.09 0.32 -4.87
N LEU A 15 -0.26 1.58 -5.10
CA LEU A 15 0.51 2.45 -5.98
C LEU A 15 1.49 3.28 -5.14
N PHE A 16 2.77 2.97 -5.22
CA PHE A 16 3.80 3.73 -4.52
C PHE A 16 4.17 4.97 -5.33
N PHE A 17 4.04 6.15 -4.71
CA PHE A 17 4.46 7.42 -5.30
C PHE A 17 5.85 7.79 -4.82
N GLU A 18 6.76 8.04 -5.76
CA GLU A 18 8.05 8.61 -5.45
C GLU A 18 7.86 10.06 -4.97
N THR A 19 8.75 10.53 -4.10
CA THR A 19 8.66 11.89 -3.56
C THR A 19 8.94 12.92 -4.64
N GLY A 20 7.94 13.72 -5.03
CA GLY A 20 8.09 14.80 -6.01
C GLY A 20 7.38 14.50 -7.33
N THR A 21 8.02 14.79 -8.47
CA THR A 21 7.46 14.59 -9.83
C THR A 21 7.98 13.31 -10.50
N GLU A 22 8.60 12.41 -9.75
CA GLU A 22 9.45 11.34 -10.29
C GLU A 22 8.64 10.15 -10.84
N GLY A 23 7.44 9.92 -10.31
CA GLY A 23 6.49 8.95 -10.84
C GLY A 23 5.94 8.02 -9.79
N CYS A 24 5.37 6.90 -10.24
CA CYS A 24 4.85 5.87 -9.37
C CYS A 24 5.15 4.45 -9.85
N HIS A 25 5.30 3.57 -8.86
CA HIS A 25 5.60 2.16 -9.01
C HIS A 25 4.39 1.31 -8.64
N TRP A 26 4.11 0.30 -9.45
CA TRP A 26 3.23 -0.80 -9.04
C TRP A 26 3.89 -1.53 -7.87
N SER A 27 3.21 -1.55 -6.74
CA SER A 27 3.72 -2.15 -5.51
C SER A 27 2.65 -2.98 -4.81
N PHE A 28 3.07 -3.71 -3.80
CA PHE A 28 2.23 -4.48 -2.92
C PHE A 28 2.52 -4.03 -1.49
N GLN A 29 1.49 -3.83 -0.70
CA GLN A 29 1.61 -3.50 0.72
C GLN A 29 1.22 -4.70 1.57
N ASP A 30 2.15 -5.23 2.35
CA ASP A 30 1.93 -6.31 3.30
C ASP A 30 0.99 -5.87 4.43
N GLU A 31 -0.09 -6.62 4.63
CA GLU A 31 -1.14 -6.33 5.61
C GLU A 31 -0.62 -6.27 7.04
N ARG A 32 0.47 -6.98 7.34
CA ARG A 32 1.09 -6.97 8.67
C ARG A 32 1.68 -5.61 9.02
N PHE A 33 1.90 -4.75 8.05
CA PHE A 33 2.37 -3.36 8.22
C PHE A 33 1.28 -2.32 7.97
N ILE A 34 0.10 -2.74 7.52
CA ILE A 34 -1.05 -1.86 7.44
C ILE A 34 -1.54 -1.62 8.87
N SER A 35 -1.47 -0.37 9.30
CA SER A 35 -2.10 0.05 10.54
C SER A 35 -3.54 0.38 10.22
N ILE A 36 -4.46 -0.54 10.55
CA ILE A 36 -5.87 -0.19 10.64
C ILE A 36 -5.95 0.81 11.80
N PRO A 37 -6.25 2.10 11.54
CA PRO A 37 -6.45 3.06 12.61
C PRO A 37 -7.55 2.52 13.49
N ASP A 38 -7.46 2.81 14.78
CA ASP A 38 -8.49 2.40 15.73
C ASP A 38 -9.87 2.76 15.14
N PRO A 39 -10.88 1.88 15.18
CA PRO A 39 -12.21 2.16 14.63
C PRO A 39 -12.88 3.39 15.25
N GLU A 40 -12.26 3.99 16.27
CA GLU A 40 -12.63 5.28 16.85
C GLU A 40 -11.67 6.42 16.50
N THR A 41 -10.84 6.26 15.47
CA THR A 41 -10.00 7.32 14.91
C THR A 41 -10.68 7.93 13.71
N PHE A 42 -10.78 9.25 13.71
CA PHE A 42 -11.45 10.05 12.71
C PHE A 42 -10.48 11.05 12.12
N VAL A 43 -10.64 11.39 10.84
CA VAL A 43 -9.94 12.49 10.18
C VAL A 43 -10.95 13.53 9.71
N CYS A 44 -10.61 14.80 9.88
CA CYS A 44 -11.41 15.89 9.34
C CYS A 44 -11.04 16.12 7.88
N GLU A 45 -11.97 15.92 6.94
CA GLU A 45 -11.70 16.10 5.50
C GLU A 45 -11.30 17.53 5.13
N LYS A 46 -11.72 18.52 5.91
CA LYS A 46 -11.45 19.94 5.63
C LYS A 46 -10.07 20.40 6.08
N CYS A 47 -9.52 19.78 7.13
CA CYS A 47 -8.30 20.29 7.75
C CYS A 47 -7.26 19.22 8.08
N GLY A 48 -7.49 17.96 7.68
CA GLY A 48 -6.59 16.83 7.89
C GLY A 48 -6.38 16.41 9.36
N ARG A 49 -7.03 17.09 10.31
CA ARG A 49 -6.83 16.80 11.74
C ARG A 49 -7.34 15.41 12.08
N VAL A 50 -6.57 14.69 12.91
CA VAL A 50 -6.91 13.35 13.40
C VAL A 50 -7.46 13.44 14.82
N TRP A 51 -8.53 12.71 15.10
CA TRP A 51 -9.16 12.61 16.41
C TRP A 51 -9.43 11.15 16.76
N ASN A 52 -8.83 10.66 17.84
CA ASN A 52 -9.11 9.34 18.39
C ASN A 52 -10.03 9.45 19.62
N LYS A 53 -11.23 8.85 19.58
CA LYS A 53 -12.21 8.95 20.68
C LYS A 53 -11.78 8.21 21.95
N LYS A 54 -10.97 7.15 21.83
CA LYS A 54 -10.42 6.45 23.01
C LYS A 54 -9.46 7.33 23.79
N GLN A 55 -8.65 8.10 23.08
CA GLN A 55 -7.68 9.01 23.68
C GLN A 55 -8.35 10.30 24.20
N SER A 56 -9.36 10.82 23.49
CA SER A 56 -10.15 11.97 23.94
C SER A 56 -11.61 11.82 23.56
N LYS A 57 -12.49 11.74 24.55
CA LYS A 57 -13.96 11.68 24.33
C LYS A 57 -14.51 12.90 23.59
N ARG A 58 -13.79 14.02 23.57
CA ARG A 58 -14.21 15.26 22.89
C ARG A 58 -13.30 15.55 21.71
N ALA A 59 -13.91 15.88 20.58
CA ALA A 59 -13.20 16.36 19.41
C ALA A 59 -12.47 17.69 19.74
N PRO A 60 -11.27 17.91 19.17
CA PRO A 60 -10.48 19.10 19.44
C PRO A 60 -11.19 20.38 18.97
N LYS A 61 -11.06 21.47 19.75
CA LYS A 61 -11.95 22.64 19.65
C LYS A 61 -11.54 23.76 18.69
N ARG A 62 -10.25 23.94 18.46
CA ARG A 62 -9.67 25.02 17.66
C ARG A 62 -8.46 24.54 16.90
N ASP A 63 -8.30 25.02 15.68
CA ASP A 63 -7.04 24.98 14.98
C ASP A 63 -6.37 26.37 14.99
N PHE A 64 -5.08 26.41 15.29
CA PHE A 64 -4.28 27.61 15.04
C PHE A 64 -3.70 27.44 13.63
N GLY A 65 -4.40 27.98 12.62
CA GLY A 65 -3.94 28.00 11.23
C GLY A 65 -4.65 27.06 10.25
N GLY A 66 -5.62 26.27 10.69
CA GLY A 66 -6.44 25.42 9.79
C GLY A 66 -7.79 26.04 9.40
N GLU A 67 -8.43 25.47 8.38
CA GLU A 67 -9.73 25.94 7.84
C GLU A 67 -10.89 25.82 8.84
N CYS A 68 -10.80 24.94 9.84
CA CYS A 68 -11.83 24.72 10.86
C CYS A 68 -11.53 25.51 12.16
N LYS A 69 -12.31 26.57 12.42
CA LYS A 69 -12.16 27.46 13.58
C LYS A 69 -12.92 26.98 14.82
N THR A 70 -13.93 26.13 14.64
CA THR A 70 -14.76 25.59 15.71
C THR A 70 -15.00 24.08 15.59
N THR A 71 -15.32 23.44 16.72
CA THR A 71 -15.70 22.00 16.77
C THR A 71 -16.76 21.59 15.75
N LYS A 72 -17.72 22.48 15.45
CA LYS A 72 -18.86 22.20 14.58
C LYS A 72 -18.52 22.27 13.09
N GLU A 73 -17.40 22.89 12.73
CA GLU A 73 -16.97 23.05 11.34
C GLU A 73 -16.29 21.78 10.81
N HIS A 74 -15.76 20.95 11.69
CA HIS A 74 -15.10 19.71 11.32
C HIS A 74 -16.07 18.70 10.69
N LEU A 75 -15.66 18.14 9.56
CA LEU A 75 -16.32 17.01 8.92
C LEU A 75 -15.52 15.74 9.21
N TRP A 76 -15.80 15.11 10.35
CA TRP A 76 -15.13 13.90 10.79
C TRP A 76 -15.60 12.69 9.97
N LYS A 77 -14.68 12.05 9.26
CA LYS A 77 -14.86 10.71 8.71
C LYS A 77 -13.99 9.73 9.49
N LEU A 78 -14.36 8.45 9.49
CA LEU A 78 -13.46 7.42 10.00
C LEU A 78 -12.13 7.58 9.26
N LEU A 79 -11.02 7.67 10.01
CA LEU A 79 -9.71 7.66 9.39
C LEU A 79 -9.62 6.32 8.68
N HIS A 80 -9.59 6.37 7.35
CA HIS A 80 -9.38 5.17 6.58
C HIS A 80 -7.96 4.65 6.88
N PRO A 81 -7.69 3.33 6.84
CA PRO A 81 -6.32 2.79 6.95
C PRO A 81 -5.29 3.44 6.04
N GLN A 82 -5.75 4.08 4.97
CA GLN A 82 -4.97 4.97 4.12
C GLN A 82 -4.56 6.23 4.91
N GLY A 83 -3.35 6.22 5.47
CA GLY A 83 -2.76 7.41 6.11
C GLY A 83 -1.66 7.16 7.13
N MET A 84 -1.36 5.90 7.48
CA MET A 84 -0.21 5.56 8.34
C MET A 84 0.89 4.98 7.46
N TRP A 85 1.69 5.86 6.88
CA TRP A 85 2.76 5.53 5.93
C TRP A 85 3.88 4.81 6.68
N ALA A 86 4.04 3.52 6.40
CA ALA A 86 5.23 2.75 6.73
C ALA A 86 5.87 2.33 5.41
N TYR A 87 7.15 2.64 5.20
CA TYR A 87 7.90 2.05 4.09
C TYR A 87 8.09 0.54 4.32
N GLU A 88 7.92 0.10 5.57
CA GLU A 88 7.92 -1.30 5.95
C GLU A 88 6.72 -2.05 5.34
N GLY A 89 6.99 -3.22 4.76
CA GLY A 89 5.97 -4.03 4.07
C GLY A 89 5.63 -3.56 2.66
N LEU A 90 6.26 -2.50 2.15
CA LEU A 90 6.15 -2.09 0.77
C LEU A 90 7.06 -2.96 -0.11
N HIS A 91 6.48 -3.58 -1.14
CA HIS A 91 7.18 -4.39 -2.11
C HIS A 91 6.90 -3.87 -3.52
N VAL A 92 7.84 -3.12 -4.09
CA VAL A 92 7.77 -2.74 -5.53
C VAL A 92 7.81 -4.02 -6.36
N LEU A 93 6.87 -4.15 -7.28
CA LEU A 93 6.74 -5.35 -8.10
C LEU A 93 7.84 -5.42 -9.16
N GLU A 94 8.41 -6.60 -9.30
CA GLU A 94 9.45 -6.90 -10.26
C GLU A 94 9.03 -8.05 -11.20
N ASN A 95 9.70 -8.11 -12.35
CA ASN A 95 9.50 -9.20 -13.28
C ASN A 95 9.84 -10.55 -12.64
N GLY A 96 8.90 -11.49 -12.70
CA GLY A 96 9.07 -12.83 -12.12
C GLY A 96 8.47 -13.00 -10.72
N ASP A 97 7.95 -11.94 -10.10
CA ASP A 97 7.06 -12.08 -8.95
C ASP A 97 5.76 -12.78 -9.36
N VAL A 98 5.10 -13.47 -8.43
CA VAL A 98 3.78 -14.06 -8.66
C VAL A 98 2.77 -13.31 -7.81
N LEU A 99 1.80 -12.68 -8.47
CA LEU A 99 0.76 -11.91 -7.81
C LEU A 99 -0.59 -12.59 -8.04
N THR A 100 -1.39 -12.69 -6.99
CA THR A 100 -2.80 -13.07 -7.04
C THR A 100 -3.62 -11.91 -6.52
N VAL A 101 -4.65 -11.51 -7.26
CA VAL A 101 -5.58 -10.43 -6.92
C VAL A 101 -6.96 -11.02 -6.66
N TYR A 102 -7.58 -10.63 -5.56
CA TYR A 102 -8.88 -11.11 -5.09
C TYR A 102 -9.95 -10.03 -5.21
N ASP A 103 -11.20 -10.46 -5.28
CA ASP A 103 -12.36 -9.56 -5.25
C ASP A 103 -12.48 -8.91 -3.86
N LYS A 104 -12.83 -7.63 -3.82
CA LYS A 104 -12.99 -6.88 -2.57
C LYS A 104 -14.21 -7.31 -1.77
N ALA A 105 -15.30 -7.67 -2.45
CA ALA A 105 -16.53 -8.11 -1.80
C ALA A 105 -16.45 -9.58 -1.41
N ASP A 106 -15.70 -10.37 -2.18
CA ASP A 106 -15.50 -11.81 -1.93
C ASP A 106 -14.00 -12.17 -1.98
N PRO A 107 -13.31 -12.21 -0.81
CA PRO A 107 -11.88 -12.50 -0.76
C PRO A 107 -11.51 -13.94 -1.16
N THR A 108 -12.50 -14.81 -1.41
CA THR A 108 -12.26 -16.17 -1.93
C THR A 108 -12.21 -16.20 -3.47
N LYS A 109 -12.80 -15.19 -4.12
CA LYS A 109 -12.86 -15.07 -5.57
C LYS A 109 -11.58 -14.43 -6.10
N LYS A 110 -10.81 -15.21 -6.86
CA LYS A 110 -9.63 -14.71 -7.59
C LYS A 110 -10.07 -13.98 -8.85
N LEU A 111 -9.67 -12.71 -8.97
CA LEU A 111 -9.84 -11.93 -10.19
C LEU A 111 -8.71 -12.21 -11.18
N TRP A 112 -7.49 -12.35 -10.67
CA TRP A 112 -6.32 -12.64 -11.49
C TRP A 112 -5.24 -13.36 -10.68
N SER A 113 -4.44 -14.21 -11.34
CA SER A 113 -3.29 -14.86 -10.75
C SER A 113 -2.26 -15.14 -11.84
N GLY A 114 -1.03 -14.68 -11.66
CA GLY A 114 0.00 -14.92 -12.66
C GLY A 114 1.37 -14.37 -12.32
N VAL A 115 2.33 -14.65 -13.19
CA VAL A 115 3.67 -14.08 -13.12
C VAL A 115 3.63 -12.64 -13.61
N VAL A 116 4.11 -11.73 -12.77
CA VAL A 116 4.25 -10.30 -13.08
C VAL A 116 5.25 -10.15 -14.23
N SER A 117 4.79 -9.50 -15.30
CA SER A 117 5.60 -9.12 -16.44
C SER A 117 5.31 -7.68 -16.82
N LEU A 118 6.27 -6.83 -16.49
CA LEU A 118 6.30 -5.39 -16.65
C LEU A 118 7.23 -5.04 -17.82
N GLN A 119 6.71 -4.22 -18.72
CA GLN A 119 7.48 -3.55 -19.73
C GLN A 119 8.07 -2.27 -19.14
N GLN A 120 9.37 -2.32 -18.83
CA GLN A 120 10.16 -1.11 -18.59
C GLN A 120 10.51 -0.47 -19.94
N ARG A 121 10.41 0.86 -20.04
CA ARG A 121 10.84 1.59 -21.25
C ARG A 121 12.34 1.86 -21.22
N LYS A 122 12.92 2.01 -22.42
CA LYS A 122 14.34 2.31 -22.65
C LYS A 122 14.64 3.80 -22.87
N THR A 123 13.62 4.65 -23.01
CA THR A 123 13.75 6.08 -23.32
C THR A 123 12.78 6.91 -22.49
N TYR A 124 13.14 8.18 -22.25
CA TYR A 124 12.52 9.22 -21.39
C TYR A 124 11.00 9.51 -21.57
N HIS A 125 10.25 8.67 -22.28
CA HIS A 125 8.81 8.83 -22.44
C HIS A 125 8.11 7.95 -21.40
N GLU A 126 7.57 8.60 -20.39
CA GLU A 126 6.83 8.02 -19.28
C GLU A 126 5.50 7.40 -19.77
N PHE A 127 5.07 6.30 -19.14
CA PHE A 127 3.70 5.85 -19.33
C PHE A 127 2.80 6.77 -18.53
N VAL A 128 1.84 7.40 -19.20
CA VAL A 128 0.85 8.24 -18.52
C VAL A 128 -0.44 7.44 -18.35
N VAL A 129 -0.84 7.20 -17.09
CA VAL A 129 -2.09 6.52 -16.72
C VAL A 129 -2.91 7.48 -15.87
N ASP A 130 -3.98 8.03 -16.44
CA ASP A 130 -4.79 9.15 -15.90
C ASP A 130 -3.96 10.31 -15.36
N GLY A 131 -3.01 10.80 -16.18
CA GLY A 131 -2.17 11.94 -15.82
C GLY A 131 -1.00 11.62 -14.89
N MET A 132 -0.85 10.37 -14.44
CA MET A 132 0.27 9.93 -13.60
C MET A 132 1.33 9.19 -14.41
N ILE A 133 2.59 9.51 -14.11
CA ILE A 133 3.78 8.85 -14.65
C ILE A 133 3.95 7.50 -13.95
N VAL A 134 3.83 6.39 -14.68
CA VAL A 134 4.11 5.04 -14.17
C VAL A 134 5.40 4.50 -14.78
N HIS A 135 6.29 3.94 -13.95
CA HIS A 135 7.63 3.50 -14.41
C HIS A 135 7.62 2.25 -15.30
N ALA A 136 6.52 1.50 -15.30
CA ALA A 136 6.36 0.34 -16.17
C ALA A 136 4.89 0.08 -16.49
N ALA A 137 4.61 -0.62 -17.59
CA ALA A 137 3.26 -1.08 -17.93
C ALA A 137 3.16 -2.62 -17.84
N PRO A 138 2.04 -3.19 -17.39
CA PRO A 138 1.83 -4.64 -17.45
C PRO A 138 1.78 -5.11 -18.91
N LYS A 139 2.39 -6.27 -19.19
CA LYS A 139 2.33 -6.92 -20.52
C LYS A 139 1.16 -7.90 -20.65
N ASN A 140 0.80 -8.53 -19.55
CA ASN A 140 -0.10 -9.70 -19.55
C ASN A 140 -1.51 -9.38 -19.04
N VAL A 141 -1.77 -8.12 -18.69
CA VAL A 141 -3.05 -7.64 -18.16
C VAL A 141 -3.35 -6.29 -18.81
N PRO A 142 -4.61 -6.01 -19.21
CA PRO A 142 -5.01 -4.69 -19.66
C PRO A 142 -4.64 -3.62 -18.62
N VAL A 143 -4.07 -2.50 -19.09
CA VAL A 143 -3.61 -1.41 -18.20
C VAL A 143 -4.75 -0.86 -17.35
N ALA A 144 -5.97 -0.79 -17.88
CA ALA A 144 -7.14 -0.31 -17.15
C ALA A 144 -7.48 -1.19 -15.94
N GLU A 145 -7.51 -2.52 -16.11
CA GLU A 145 -7.77 -3.45 -15.02
C GLU A 145 -6.65 -3.42 -13.97
N TRP A 146 -5.40 -3.48 -14.45
CA TRP A 146 -4.23 -3.40 -13.58
C TRP A 146 -4.24 -2.12 -12.75
N LYS A 147 -4.49 -0.98 -13.40
CA LYS A 147 -4.64 0.30 -12.72
C LYS A 147 -5.72 0.22 -11.64
N THR A 148 -6.93 -0.23 -11.96
CA THR A 148 -8.03 -0.32 -11.00
C THR A 148 -7.62 -1.08 -9.74
N TRP A 149 -6.95 -2.24 -9.87
CA TRP A 149 -6.55 -3.02 -8.70
C TRP A 149 -5.60 -2.27 -7.77
N PHE A 150 -4.66 -1.50 -8.31
CA PHE A 150 -3.64 -0.82 -7.52
C PHE A 150 -4.10 0.52 -6.97
N PHE A 151 -4.91 1.27 -7.72
CA PHE A 151 -5.49 2.52 -7.24
C PHE A 151 -6.49 2.30 -6.12
N GLU A 152 -7.26 1.23 -6.23
CA GLU A 152 -8.29 0.92 -5.26
C GLU A 152 -7.83 -0.05 -4.17
N GLU A 153 -6.57 -0.50 -4.21
CA GLU A 153 -5.99 -1.40 -3.21
C GLU A 153 -6.74 -2.72 -3.03
N TYR A 154 -6.85 -3.49 -4.12
CA TYR A 154 -7.48 -4.81 -4.09
C TYR A 154 -6.69 -5.79 -3.21
N PRO A 155 -7.36 -6.67 -2.43
CA PRO A 155 -6.69 -7.71 -1.66
C PRO A 155 -5.86 -8.60 -2.56
N ALA A 156 -4.66 -8.97 -2.10
CA ALA A 156 -3.71 -9.68 -2.92
C ALA A 156 -2.80 -10.61 -2.10
N GLU A 157 -2.19 -11.56 -2.81
CA GLU A 157 -1.06 -12.34 -2.34
C GLU A 157 0.13 -12.14 -3.28
N LEU A 158 1.29 -11.86 -2.72
CA LEU A 158 2.54 -11.69 -3.46
C LEU A 158 3.52 -12.78 -3.06
N THR A 159 3.99 -13.57 -4.03
CA THR A 159 5.14 -14.46 -3.86
C THR A 159 6.34 -13.87 -4.58
N LEU A 160 7.44 -13.68 -3.85
CA LEU A 160 8.65 -13.06 -4.38
C LEU A 160 9.34 -13.96 -5.41
N GLY A 161 9.61 -13.39 -6.59
CA GLY A 161 10.48 -13.94 -7.59
C GLY A 161 11.96 -13.84 -7.18
N LYS A 162 12.85 -14.45 -7.96
CA LYS A 162 14.29 -14.57 -7.60
C LYS A 162 14.95 -13.25 -7.22
N ARG A 163 14.69 -12.17 -7.97
CA ARG A 163 15.29 -10.85 -7.74
C ARG A 163 14.75 -10.21 -6.46
N SER A 164 13.43 -10.14 -6.33
CA SER A 164 12.76 -9.59 -5.14
C SER A 164 13.12 -10.36 -3.89
N LEU A 165 13.19 -11.69 -3.97
CA LEU A 165 13.62 -12.54 -2.87
C LEU A 165 15.06 -12.20 -2.46
N ALA A 166 16.02 -12.18 -3.39
CA ALA A 166 17.41 -11.85 -3.07
C ALA A 166 17.57 -10.46 -2.43
N MET A 167 16.82 -9.46 -2.91
CA MET A 167 16.79 -8.13 -2.30
C MET A 167 16.19 -8.15 -0.90
N TRP A 168 15.07 -8.85 -0.73
CA TRP A 168 14.40 -9.01 0.56
C TRP A 168 15.28 -9.69 1.60
N GLU A 169 15.89 -10.82 1.25
CA GLU A 169 16.80 -11.56 2.13
C GLU A 169 17.99 -10.70 2.57
N LYS A 170 18.57 -9.93 1.65
CA LYS A 170 19.79 -9.17 1.91
C LYS A 170 19.55 -7.87 2.68
N HIS A 171 18.44 -7.19 2.41
CA HIS A 171 18.26 -5.80 2.85
C HIS A 171 17.08 -5.58 3.78
N PHE A 172 16.06 -6.45 3.72
CA PHE A 172 14.78 -6.15 4.35
C PHE A 172 14.36 -7.17 5.40
N ARG A 173 14.78 -8.44 5.32
CA ARG A 173 14.34 -9.52 6.22
C ARG A 173 14.51 -9.15 7.70
N ASP A 174 15.72 -8.85 8.14
CA ASP A 174 16.00 -8.61 9.55
C ASP A 174 15.27 -7.37 10.09
N ALA A 175 15.20 -6.30 9.29
CA ALA A 175 14.45 -5.10 9.62
C ALA A 175 12.94 -5.37 9.71
N THR A 176 12.40 -6.14 8.76
CA THR A 176 11.01 -6.59 8.73
C THR A 176 10.68 -7.38 9.99
N GLU A 177 11.48 -8.40 10.32
CA GLU A 177 11.27 -9.26 11.48
C GLU A 177 11.37 -8.49 12.79
N LYS A 178 12.38 -7.60 12.91
CA LYS A 178 12.52 -6.72 14.07
C LYS A 178 11.28 -5.85 14.23
N LYS A 179 10.80 -5.23 13.16
CA LYS A 179 9.63 -4.35 13.20
C LYS A 179 8.35 -5.12 13.56
N LEU A 180 8.17 -6.32 13.03
CA LEU A 180 7.04 -7.18 13.40
C LEU A 180 7.07 -7.53 14.89
N ARG A 181 8.24 -7.82 15.47
CA ARG A 181 8.38 -8.04 16.92
C ARG A 181 8.04 -6.80 17.73
N GLU A 182 8.52 -5.62 17.33
CA GLU A 182 8.17 -4.34 17.96
C GLU A 182 6.66 -4.07 17.95
N LEU A 183 5.98 -4.49 16.88
CA LEU A 183 4.53 -4.37 16.72
C LEU A 183 3.74 -5.51 17.40
N GLY A 184 4.41 -6.55 17.93
CA GLY A 184 3.77 -7.76 18.45
C GLY A 184 3.03 -8.58 17.39
N ARG A 185 3.50 -8.52 16.14
CA ARG A 185 2.92 -9.16 14.94
C ARG A 185 3.83 -10.28 14.38
N ASP A 186 4.78 -10.76 15.16
CA ASP A 186 5.63 -11.91 14.83
C ASP A 186 4.87 -13.23 15.06
N LYS A 187 3.97 -13.58 14.15
CA LYS A 187 3.34 -14.90 14.10
C LYS A 187 3.50 -15.52 12.73
#